data_AF-A0A1B8CRN3-F1
#
_entry.id   AF-A0A1B8CRN3-F1
#
_cell.length_a   1.000
_cell.length_b   1.000
_cell.length_c   1.000
_cell.angle_alpha   90.00
_cell.angle_beta   90.00
_cell.angle_gamma   90.00
#
_symmetry.space_group_name_H-M   'P 1'
#
loop_
_entity.id
_entity.type
_entity.pdbx_description
1 polymer ?
#
loop_
_entity_poly.entity_id
_entity_poly.type
_entity_poly.pdbx_seq_one_letter_code
_entity_poly.pdbx_strand_id
1 'polypeptide(L)'
;MCANTSWADSRNVVVNCAARVGGVGNVRQEFLVCVRQAIEIGASLIRPDIMLRSEGLIEYQNGPVHNMSYLFNLELFDARLRSACPHMPIYNDLAEVERVGEIAKVDRPWDLPKEQGVQLSFTAWAQLNRQARDKITVITMPRITGQT
;
A
#
# COMPACT_ATOMS: atom_id res chain seq x y z
N MET A 1 16.42 3.94 -4.60
CA MET A 1 15.48 3.41 -3.59
C MET A 1 15.49 1.88 -3.62
N CYS A 2 14.96 1.22 -4.66
CA CYS A 2 14.88 -0.25 -4.70
C CYS A 2 16.22 -1.01 -4.58
N ALA A 3 17.31 -0.49 -5.15
CA ALA A 3 18.65 -1.09 -5.04
C ALA A 3 19.24 -1.06 -3.61
N ASN A 4 18.78 -0.12 -2.76
CA ASN A 4 19.27 0.05 -1.39
C ASN A 4 18.27 -0.51 -0.36
N THR A 5 17.17 -1.12 -0.81
CA THR A 5 16.14 -1.72 0.03
C THR A 5 16.42 -3.21 0.20
N SER A 6 16.26 -3.74 1.42
CA SER A 6 16.26 -5.18 1.67
C SER A 6 14.90 -5.80 1.31
N TRP A 7 14.92 -6.89 0.54
CA TRP A 7 13.72 -7.59 0.06
C TRP A 7 13.52 -8.99 0.68
N ALA A 8 14.37 -9.39 1.63
CA ALA A 8 14.42 -10.75 2.18
C ALA A 8 13.05 -11.24 2.69
N ASP A 9 12.32 -10.37 3.38
CA ASP A 9 11.02 -10.70 3.97
C ASP A 9 9.88 -9.91 3.30
N SER A 10 10.07 -9.50 2.04
CA SER A 10 9.09 -8.71 1.28
C SER A 10 7.73 -9.42 1.14
N ARG A 11 7.71 -10.74 1.24
CA ARG A 11 6.48 -11.56 1.22
C ARG A 11 5.72 -11.58 2.55
N ASN A 12 6.40 -11.29 3.66
CA ASN A 12 5.80 -11.31 5.00
C ASN A 12 5.15 -9.98 5.38
N VAL A 13 5.38 -8.93 4.59
CA VAL A 13 4.77 -7.61 4.77
C VAL A 13 4.22 -7.14 3.44
N VAL A 14 2.92 -6.89 3.39
CA VAL A 14 2.21 -6.43 2.20
C VAL A 14 1.63 -5.06 2.49
N VAL A 15 1.92 -4.09 1.64
CA VAL A 15 1.26 -2.78 1.69
C VAL A 15 0.00 -2.83 0.85
N ASN A 16 -1.12 -2.51 1.48
CA ASN A 16 -2.39 -2.22 0.84
C ASN A 16 -2.65 -0.72 0.93
N CYS A 17 -3.13 -0.10 -0.15
CA CYS A 17 -3.51 1.31 -0.14
C CYS A 17 -5.03 1.39 -0.02
N ALA A 18 -5.56 2.17 0.93
CA ALA A 18 -6.97 2.52 0.87
C ALA A 18 -7.30 3.16 -0.49
N ALA A 19 -8.47 2.85 -1.04
CA ALA A 19 -8.88 3.35 -2.35
C ALA A 19 -8.83 4.88 -2.39
N ARG A 20 -8.19 5.42 -3.43
CA ARG A 20 -7.88 6.86 -3.54
C ARG A 20 -9.00 7.62 -4.21
N VAL A 21 -9.33 8.79 -3.68
CA VAL A 21 -10.45 9.62 -4.15
C VAL A 21 -9.95 11.00 -4.59
N GLY A 22 -10.61 11.59 -5.58
CA GLY A 22 -10.33 12.95 -6.06
C GLY A 22 -10.01 13.00 -7.55
N GLY A 23 -9.52 14.14 -8.01
CA GLY A 23 -9.10 14.31 -9.40
C GLY A 23 -7.87 13.45 -9.75
N VAL A 24 -7.64 13.23 -11.04
CA VAL A 24 -6.53 12.38 -11.53
C VAL A 24 -5.16 12.77 -10.96
N GLY A 25 -4.90 14.07 -10.76
CA GLY A 25 -3.67 14.55 -10.14
C GLY A 25 -3.50 14.11 -8.69
N ASN A 26 -4.58 14.15 -7.90
CA ASN A 26 -4.59 13.70 -6.51
C ASN A 26 -4.39 12.18 -6.43
N VAL A 27 -5.17 11.43 -7.20
CA VAL A 27 -5.08 9.96 -7.24
C VAL A 27 -3.67 9.51 -7.64
N ARG A 28 -3.07 10.15 -8.67
CA ARG A 28 -1.70 9.86 -9.08
C ARG A 28 -0.70 10.13 -7.96
N GLN A 29 -0.80 11.27 -7.28
CA GLN A 29 0.11 11.60 -6.17
C GLN A 29 -0.03 10.58 -5.03
N GLU A 30 -1.24 10.24 -4.63
CA GLU A 30 -1.47 9.27 -3.55
C GLU A 30 -1.00 7.85 -3.91
N PHE A 31 -1.16 7.43 -5.17
CA PHE A 31 -0.59 6.18 -5.66
C PHE A 31 0.94 6.18 -5.54
N LEU A 32 1.60 7.25 -6.01
CA LEU A 32 3.05 7.36 -5.95
C LEU A 32 3.59 7.37 -4.52
N VAL A 33 2.90 8.03 -3.58
CA VAL A 33 3.25 8.00 -2.16
C VAL A 33 3.15 6.58 -1.61
N CYS A 34 2.05 5.88 -1.87
CA CYS A 34 1.86 4.53 -1.36
C CYS A 34 2.91 3.54 -1.93
N VAL A 35 3.19 3.60 -3.23
CA VAL A 35 4.22 2.79 -3.90
C VAL A 35 5.60 3.09 -3.33
N ARG A 36 5.93 4.39 -3.18
CA ARG A 36 7.20 4.82 -2.58
C ARG A 36 7.37 4.22 -1.19
N GLN A 37 6.32 4.27 -0.38
CA GLN A 37 6.38 3.81 0.99
C GLN A 37 6.54 2.29 1.09
N ALA A 38 5.89 1.53 0.21
CA ALA A 38 6.11 0.08 0.10
C ALA A 38 7.56 -0.27 -0.30
N ILE A 39 8.15 0.49 -1.24
CA ILE A 39 9.55 0.34 -1.62
C ILE A 39 10.50 0.70 -0.49
N GLU A 40 10.24 1.78 0.25
CA GLU A 40 11.12 2.22 1.35
C GLU A 40 11.24 1.16 2.45
N ILE A 41 10.21 0.35 2.66
CA ILE A 41 10.20 -0.73 3.65
C ILE A 41 10.48 -2.12 3.05
N GLY A 42 10.67 -2.22 1.74
CA GLY A 42 10.88 -3.50 1.06
C GLY A 42 9.73 -4.47 1.24
N ALA A 43 8.50 -3.97 1.12
CA ALA A 43 7.27 -4.75 1.20
C ALA A 43 6.71 -5.06 -0.19
N SER A 44 5.90 -6.11 -0.26
CA SER A 44 5.03 -6.33 -1.42
C SER A 44 3.95 -5.26 -1.51
N LEU A 45 3.32 -5.11 -2.66
CA LEU A 45 2.25 -4.13 -2.91
C LEU A 45 1.00 -4.82 -3.45
N ILE A 46 -0.16 -4.50 -2.89
CA ILE A 46 -1.44 -4.69 -3.57
C ILE A 46 -1.67 -3.50 -4.48
N ARG A 47 -2.05 -3.73 -5.75
CA ARG A 47 -2.28 -2.64 -6.70
C ARG A 47 -3.27 -1.62 -6.12
N PRO A 48 -2.97 -0.33 -6.20
CA PRO A 48 -3.87 0.68 -5.67
C PRO A 48 -5.19 0.75 -6.44
N ASP A 49 -6.29 0.89 -5.70
CA ASP A 49 -7.63 1.12 -6.25
C ASP A 49 -8.04 2.59 -6.20
N ILE A 50 -9.05 2.93 -7.00
CA ILE A 50 -9.64 4.25 -7.14
C ILE A 50 -11.07 4.20 -6.62
N MET A 51 -11.41 5.12 -5.74
CA MET A 51 -12.78 5.36 -5.32
C MET A 51 -13.36 6.52 -6.12
N LEU A 52 -14.43 6.25 -6.85
CA LEU A 52 -15.14 7.29 -7.59
C LEU A 52 -15.94 8.17 -6.64
N ARG A 53 -16.30 9.36 -7.13
CA ARG A 53 -17.19 10.26 -6.41
C ARG A 53 -18.61 9.67 -6.43
N SER A 54 -19.31 9.66 -5.30
CA SER A 54 -20.75 9.36 -5.29
C SER A 54 -21.54 10.48 -5.99
N GLU A 55 -22.76 10.17 -6.43
CA GLU A 55 -23.66 11.18 -7.00
C GLU A 55 -24.09 12.24 -5.96
N GLY A 56 -24.20 11.85 -4.68
CA GLY A 56 -24.52 12.76 -3.58
C GLY A 56 -23.34 13.66 -3.16
N LEU A 57 -23.62 14.93 -2.85
CA LEU A 57 -22.63 15.88 -2.33
C LEU A 57 -22.13 15.51 -0.92
N ILE A 58 -22.96 14.86 -0.11
CA ILE A 58 -22.66 14.48 1.28
C ILE A 58 -21.75 13.25 1.35
N GLU A 59 -21.92 12.30 0.44
CA GLU A 59 -21.22 11.01 0.45
C GLU A 59 -20.09 10.93 -0.58
N TYR A 60 -19.58 12.09 -1.02
CA TYR A 60 -18.71 12.15 -2.21
C TYR A 60 -17.43 11.30 -2.11
N GLN A 61 -17.03 10.86 -0.91
CA GLN A 61 -15.90 9.94 -0.66
C GLN A 61 -16.32 8.49 -0.34
N ASN A 62 -17.53 8.07 -0.74
CA ASN A 62 -18.08 6.73 -0.53
C ASN A 62 -18.67 6.15 -1.84
N GLY A 63 -18.14 6.56 -3.00
CA GLY A 63 -18.57 5.99 -4.27
C GLY A 63 -18.00 4.59 -4.53
N PRO A 64 -18.33 4.00 -5.69
CA PRO A 64 -17.85 2.67 -6.06
C PRO A 64 -16.32 2.64 -6.20
N VAL A 65 -15.73 1.50 -5.81
CA VAL A 65 -14.30 1.24 -5.94
C VAL A 65 -14.04 0.54 -7.27
N HIS A 66 -13.06 1.05 -8.00
CA HIS A 66 -12.60 0.53 -9.28
C HIS A 66 -11.10 0.33 -9.25
N ASN A 67 -10.61 -0.58 -10.09
CA ASN A 67 -9.19 -0.78 -10.27
C ASN A 67 -8.51 0.50 -10.82
N MET A 68 -7.21 0.64 -10.54
CA MET A 68 -6.29 1.61 -11.15
C MET A 68 -6.52 1.83 -12.66
N SER A 69 -6.91 0.79 -13.40
CA SER A 69 -7.18 0.83 -14.85
C SER A 69 -8.26 1.83 -15.26
N TYR A 70 -9.08 2.32 -14.32
CA TYR A 70 -10.07 3.37 -14.59
C TYR A 70 -9.44 4.70 -15.02
N LEU A 71 -8.27 5.08 -14.47
CA LEU A 71 -7.57 6.33 -14.85
C LEU A 71 -6.17 6.11 -15.43
N PHE A 72 -5.55 4.95 -15.20
CA PHE A 72 -4.13 4.72 -15.51
C PHE A 72 -3.91 3.42 -16.27
N ASN A 73 -2.85 3.35 -17.06
CA ASN A 73 -2.48 2.12 -17.75
C ASN A 73 -1.81 1.15 -16.75
N LEU A 74 -2.52 0.06 -16.41
CA LEU A 74 -2.06 -0.97 -15.48
C LEU A 74 -0.82 -1.72 -15.99
N GLU A 75 -0.77 -2.06 -17.28
CA GLU A 75 0.38 -2.78 -17.86
C GLU A 75 1.65 -1.93 -17.81
N LEU A 76 1.53 -0.63 -18.12
CA LEU A 76 2.64 0.31 -18.03
C LEU A 76 3.08 0.49 -16.58
N PHE A 77 2.14 0.54 -15.62
CA PHE A 77 2.47 0.58 -14.20
C PHE A 77 3.30 -0.64 -13.78
N ASP A 78 2.81 -1.85 -14.10
CA ASP A 78 3.48 -3.11 -13.77
C ASP A 78 4.86 -3.19 -14.43
N ALA A 79 4.96 -2.88 -15.72
CA ALA A 79 6.20 -2.93 -16.47
C ALA A 79 7.26 -1.98 -15.89
N ARG A 80 6.86 -0.74 -15.54
CA ARG A 80 7.77 0.24 -14.94
C ARG A 80 8.19 -0.17 -13.52
N LEU A 81 7.26 -0.65 -12.71
CA LEU A 81 7.55 -1.04 -11.33
C LEU A 81 8.44 -2.28 -11.28
N ARG A 82 8.16 -3.31 -12.09
CA ARG A 82 9.00 -4.51 -12.20
C ARG A 82 10.39 -4.19 -12.74
N SER A 83 10.49 -3.29 -13.71
CA SER A 83 11.79 -2.86 -14.24
C SER A 83 12.62 -2.10 -13.20
N ALA A 84 11.99 -1.26 -12.37
CA ALA A 84 12.69 -0.47 -11.36
C ALA A 84 12.98 -1.24 -10.07
N CYS A 85 12.10 -2.18 -9.70
CA CYS A 85 12.05 -2.87 -8.41
C CYS A 85 11.75 -4.37 -8.63
N PRO A 86 12.67 -5.12 -9.25
CA PRO A 86 12.41 -6.49 -9.71
C PRO A 86 12.12 -7.49 -8.58
N HIS A 87 12.51 -7.17 -7.34
CA HIS A 87 12.28 -8.02 -6.18
C HIS A 87 11.00 -7.68 -5.40
N MET A 88 10.20 -6.73 -5.88
CA MET A 88 8.94 -6.33 -5.26
C MET A 88 7.78 -7.19 -5.78
N PRO A 89 7.16 -8.04 -4.94
CA PRO A 89 5.93 -8.73 -5.35
C PRO A 89 4.78 -7.74 -5.48
N ILE A 90 3.98 -7.91 -6.52
CA ILE A 90 2.79 -7.09 -6.80
C ILE A 90 1.60 -8.04 -6.90
N TYR A 91 0.58 -7.80 -6.08
CA TYR A 91 -0.66 -8.56 -6.02
C TYR A 91 -1.83 -7.74 -6.57
N ASN A 92 -2.84 -8.40 -7.11
CA ASN A 92 -4.09 -7.81 -7.57
C ASN A 92 -4.94 -7.31 -6.40
N ASP A 93 -5.09 -8.15 -5.38
CA ASP A 93 -6.02 -7.95 -4.26
C ASP A 93 -5.60 -8.76 -3.02
N LEU A 94 -6.36 -8.63 -1.94
CA LEU A 94 -6.14 -9.40 -0.70
C LEU A 94 -6.33 -10.91 -0.90
N ALA A 95 -7.23 -11.34 -1.79
CA ALA A 95 -7.46 -12.76 -2.03
C ALA A 95 -6.23 -13.42 -2.66
N GLU A 96 -5.45 -12.69 -3.46
CA GLU A 96 -4.15 -13.17 -3.95
C GLU A 96 -3.10 -13.29 -2.84
N VAL A 97 -3.11 -12.36 -1.88
CA VAL A 97 -2.24 -12.44 -0.71
C VAL A 97 -2.54 -13.68 0.13
N GLU A 98 -3.83 -13.97 0.37
CA GLU A 98 -4.27 -15.16 1.12
C GLU A 98 -3.88 -16.48 0.44
N ARG A 99 -3.74 -16.49 -0.89
CA ARG A 99 -3.27 -17.68 -1.63
C ARG A 99 -1.78 -17.97 -1.43
N VAL A 100 -0.98 -16.99 -1.04
CA VAL A 100 0.49 -17.13 -0.90
C VAL A 100 0.96 -17.19 0.56
N GLY A 101 0.07 -16.94 1.52
CA GLY A 101 0.34 -17.07 2.95
C GLY A 101 -0.85 -16.63 3.82
N GLU A 102 -0.77 -16.89 5.11
CA GLU A 102 -1.83 -16.53 6.06
C GLU A 102 -1.71 -15.06 6.47
N ILE A 103 -2.78 -14.28 6.31
CA ILE A 103 -2.86 -12.92 6.87
C ILE A 103 -3.02 -13.02 8.39
N ALA A 104 -1.92 -12.88 9.10
CA ALA A 104 -1.85 -13.00 10.55
C ALA A 104 -2.22 -11.69 11.27
N LYS A 105 -1.99 -10.56 10.60
CA LYS A 105 -2.18 -9.22 11.17
C LYS A 105 -2.56 -8.23 10.07
N VAL A 106 -3.48 -7.34 10.39
CA VAL A 106 -3.72 -6.10 9.62
C VAL A 106 -3.35 -4.93 10.51
N ASP A 107 -2.43 -4.08 10.06
CA ASP A 107 -1.97 -2.91 10.81
C ASP A 107 -2.25 -1.61 10.03
N ARG A 108 -2.44 -0.50 10.74
CA ARG A 108 -2.73 0.82 10.19
C ARG A 108 -1.82 1.85 10.86
N PRO A 109 -0.96 2.57 10.13
CA PRO A 109 0.10 3.39 10.71
C PRO A 109 -0.34 4.77 11.23
N TRP A 110 -1.62 4.95 11.59
CA TRP A 110 -2.17 6.27 12.00
C TRP A 110 -1.44 6.87 13.20
N ASP A 111 -1.00 6.02 14.14
CA ASP A 111 -0.19 6.41 15.29
C ASP A 111 1.01 5.45 15.38
N LEU A 112 2.13 5.85 14.77
CA LEU A 112 3.37 5.09 14.92
C LEU A 112 3.74 5.00 16.41
N PRO A 113 4.04 3.80 16.95
CA PRO A 113 4.36 3.64 18.35
C PRO A 113 5.59 4.47 18.73
N LYS A 114 5.64 4.88 19.99
CA LYS A 114 6.81 5.55 20.56
C LYS A 114 7.71 4.51 21.23
N GLU A 115 9.00 4.57 20.94
CA GLU A 115 10.02 3.81 21.66
C GLU A 115 10.83 4.81 22.49
N GLN A 116 10.88 4.60 23.81
CA GLN A 116 11.58 5.50 24.75
C GLN A 116 11.17 6.99 24.64
N GLY A 117 9.90 7.25 24.30
CA GLY A 117 9.38 8.61 24.13
C GLY A 117 9.59 9.23 22.75
N VAL A 118 10.31 8.56 21.85
CA VAL A 118 10.55 9.01 20.47
C VAL A 118 9.61 8.27 19.52
N GLN A 119 8.94 9.01 18.63
CA GLN A 119 8.09 8.38 17.61
C GLN A 119 8.94 7.60 16.62
N LEU A 120 8.60 6.34 16.40
CA LEU A 120 9.31 5.49 15.45
C LEU A 120 9.21 6.06 14.03
N SER A 121 10.28 5.88 13.25
CA SER A 121 10.19 6.08 11.81
C SER A 121 9.26 5.03 11.20
N PHE A 122 8.68 5.34 10.04
CA PHE A 122 7.84 4.40 9.32
C PHE A 122 8.60 3.10 8.99
N THR A 123 9.89 3.20 8.65
CA THR A 123 10.74 2.05 8.36
C THR A 123 11.01 1.19 9.60
N ALA A 124 11.25 1.79 10.76
CA ALA A 124 11.44 1.06 12.02
C ALA A 124 10.15 0.34 12.45
N TRP A 125 9.00 1.02 12.36
CA TRP A 125 7.70 0.40 12.65
C TRP A 125 7.37 -0.76 11.69
N ALA A 126 7.69 -0.62 10.40
CA ALA A 126 7.48 -1.69 9.43
C ALA A 126 8.36 -2.92 9.72
N GLN A 127 9.57 -2.73 10.23
CA GLN A 127 10.44 -3.83 10.67
C GLN A 127 9.81 -4.60 11.84
N LEU A 128 9.23 -3.93 12.82
CA LEU A 128 8.52 -4.57 13.94
C LEU A 128 7.27 -5.36 13.49
N ASN A 129 6.76 -5.05 12.30
CA ASN A 129 5.61 -5.72 11.71
C ASN A 129 5.98 -6.94 10.84
N ARG A 130 7.27 -7.26 10.68
CA ARG A 130 7.69 -8.46 9.97
C ARG A 130 7.32 -9.72 10.76
N GLN A 131 6.78 -10.70 10.06
CA GLN A 131 6.34 -11.97 10.64
C GLN A 131 7.29 -13.12 10.26
N ALA A 132 7.13 -14.24 10.95
CA ALA A 132 7.76 -15.50 10.56
C ALA A 132 7.31 -15.95 9.16
N ARG A 133 8.02 -16.94 8.60
CA ARG A 133 7.71 -17.55 7.30
C ARG A 133 6.22 -17.99 7.26
N ASP A 134 5.58 -17.76 6.11
CA ASP A 134 4.17 -18.11 5.82
C ASP A 134 3.08 -17.30 6.57
N LYS A 135 3.49 -16.38 7.46
CA LYS A 135 2.61 -15.37 8.05
C LYS A 135 2.83 -14.02 7.37
N ILE A 136 1.74 -13.28 7.17
CA ILE A 136 1.73 -12.01 6.45
C ILE A 136 1.11 -10.93 7.34
N THR A 137 1.79 -9.80 7.47
CA THR A 137 1.19 -8.55 7.95
C THR A 137 0.76 -7.71 6.75
N VAL A 138 -0.52 -7.34 6.70
CA VAL A 138 -1.03 -6.35 5.75
C VAL A 138 -1.03 -4.97 6.41
N ILE A 139 -0.22 -4.06 5.87
CA ILE A 139 -0.19 -2.66 6.26
C ILE A 139 -1.18 -1.91 5.37
N THR A 140 -2.29 -1.44 5.93
CA THR A 140 -3.26 -0.64 5.17
C THR A 140 -2.95 0.84 5.32
N MET A 141 -2.39 1.41 4.27
CA MET A 141 -2.05 2.82 4.17
C MET A 141 -3.31 3.68 4.07
N PRO A 142 -3.43 4.69 4.94
CA PRO A 142 -4.60 5.54 4.93
C PRO A 142 -4.68 6.49 3.73
N ARG A 143 -5.87 7.06 3.53
CA ARG A 143 -6.08 8.24 2.68
C ARG A 143 -5.39 9.45 3.32
N ILE A 144 -4.64 10.23 2.55
CA ILE A 144 -3.93 11.41 3.09
C ILE A 144 -4.95 12.48 3.50
N THR A 145 -6.08 12.56 2.79
CA THR A 145 -7.12 13.59 2.95
C THR A 145 -8.29 13.18 3.85
N GLY A 146 -8.12 12.16 4.71
CA GLY A 146 -9.20 11.60 5.55
C GLY A 146 -9.24 12.04 7.01
N GLN A 147 -8.54 13.12 7.40
CA GLN A 147 -8.73 13.73 8.72
C GLN A 147 -9.96 14.66 8.69
N THR A 148 -11.14 14.08 8.83
CA THR A 148 -12.34 14.79 9.32
C THR A 148 -13.10 13.86 10.24
#